data_AF-A0A521NQ03-F1
#
_entry.id   AF-A0A521NQ03-F1
#
_cell.length_a   1.000
_cell.length_b   1.000
_cell.length_c   1.000
_cell.angle_alpha   90.00
_cell.angle_beta   90.00
_cell.angle_gamma   90.00
#
_symmetry.space_group_name_H-M   'P 1'
#
loop_
_entity.id
_entity.type
_entity.pdbx_description
1 polymer ?
#
loop_
_entity_poly.entity_id
_entity_poly.type
_entity_poly.pdbx_seq_one_letter_code
_entity_poly.pdbx_strand_id
1 'polypeptide(L)'
;MWPSVENSARGRSGEGGTLGAILRDRRLPHRLYALTAGHAVGADPGTTAGDVIAFADSSGQLQFAGGLVDWAPTFPPDAKTGAVDAAIVLVAQEDLRDLAMQSALWPVGAAIARSGDALRLLTSDRGPVDGSAQNSVAVSVRVEAGGPAYTLSPVQAWHAPGGTQGGDSGGAVWNDQDQLVGIHGGIRLGDPAQPFFIPIDTILRYFNADLVVRDELSNALAAVRGRRPLASTVERAPVQPVQPIVASKPSPFDDAHAEILARTIWGEARGEKEPGMRAIAFVVRNRVQRRSYWGSDVAKVCRYPSAFSCWNPGDPNLPLLQAVGANDPWFRSALTIATQMLADARAGVSAQDPTNGGTHYHASSLVPPPWWTEGHAICAHIGKHVFYNDVK
;
A
#
# COMPACT_ATOMS: atom_id res chain seq x y z
N MET A 1 -24.86 -9.88 10.48
CA MET A 1 -24.07 -8.74 11.00
C MET A 1 -22.65 -8.89 10.49
N TRP A 2 -21.99 -7.78 10.20
CA TRP A 2 -20.67 -7.80 9.57
C TRP A 2 -19.55 -7.89 10.63
N PRO A 3 -18.35 -8.43 10.34
CA PRO A 3 -17.34 -8.62 11.38
C PRO A 3 -16.87 -7.30 11.98
N SER A 4 -16.79 -7.23 13.31
CA SER A 4 -16.10 -6.15 14.02
C SER A 4 -14.59 -6.34 13.92
N VAL A 5 -13.83 -5.28 14.21
CA VAL A 5 -12.37 -5.25 14.09
C VAL A 5 -11.75 -4.59 15.31
N GLU A 6 -10.71 -5.21 15.85
CA GLU A 6 -9.90 -4.62 16.91
C GLU A 6 -8.41 -4.95 16.72
N ASN A 7 -7.54 -4.02 17.15
CA ASN A 7 -6.11 -4.29 17.26
C ASN A 7 -5.83 -4.98 18.61
N SER A 8 -5.75 -6.31 18.60
CA SER A 8 -5.55 -7.13 19.81
C SER A 8 -4.14 -7.02 20.40
N ALA A 9 -3.18 -6.45 19.67
CA ALA A 9 -1.82 -6.20 20.17
C ALA A 9 -1.75 -4.95 21.06
N ARG A 10 -2.79 -4.11 21.05
CA ARG A 10 -2.90 -2.87 21.82
C ARG A 10 -4.07 -2.99 22.80
N GLY A 11 -4.02 -2.26 23.91
CA GLY A 11 -5.19 -2.12 24.77
C GLY A 11 -6.34 -1.46 24.00
N ARG A 12 -7.59 -1.59 24.45
CA ARG A 12 -8.74 -0.93 23.79
C ARG A 12 -8.56 0.60 23.81
N SER A 13 -7.93 1.15 22.77
CA SER A 13 -7.89 2.58 22.46
C SER A 13 -9.04 2.87 21.48
N GLY A 14 -10.23 3.15 22.00
CA GLY A 14 -11.43 3.48 21.20
C GLY A 14 -12.44 2.33 21.03
N GLU A 15 -13.48 2.59 20.22
CA GLU A 15 -14.65 1.70 20.02
C GLU A 15 -14.44 0.60 18.95
N GLY A 16 -13.21 0.42 18.45
CA GLY A 16 -12.90 -0.52 17.38
C GLY A 16 -13.45 -0.08 16.02
N GLY A 17 -13.55 -1.02 15.08
CA GLY A 17 -14.09 -0.78 13.74
C GLY A 17 -14.89 -1.95 13.20
N THR A 18 -15.21 -1.89 11.92
CA THR A 18 -15.94 -2.91 11.16
C THR A 18 -15.14 -3.27 9.91
N LEU A 19 -15.24 -4.52 9.46
CA LEU A 19 -14.64 -4.98 8.21
C LEU A 19 -15.23 -4.18 7.04
N GLY A 20 -14.39 -3.75 6.10
CA GLY A 20 -14.83 -3.07 4.89
C GLY A 20 -15.00 -4.04 3.73
N ALA A 21 -13.93 -4.75 3.40
CA ALA A 21 -13.90 -5.68 2.29
C ALA A 21 -12.71 -6.64 2.40
N ILE A 22 -12.70 -7.65 1.54
CA ILE A 22 -11.49 -8.41 1.24
C ILE A 22 -10.91 -7.89 -0.07
N LEU A 23 -9.63 -7.58 -0.05
CA LEU A 23 -8.85 -7.13 -1.18
C LEU A 23 -7.82 -8.19 -1.57
N ARG A 24 -7.33 -8.08 -2.79
CA ARG A 24 -6.24 -8.87 -3.33
C ARG A 24 -5.11 -7.97 -3.78
N ASP A 25 -3.89 -8.34 -3.46
CA ASP A 25 -2.72 -7.65 -3.98
C ASP A 25 -2.65 -7.78 -5.51
N ARG A 26 -2.57 -6.65 -6.24
CA ARG A 26 -2.47 -6.67 -7.72
C ARG A 26 -1.23 -7.38 -8.24
N ARG A 27 -0.16 -7.42 -7.45
CA ARG A 27 1.14 -7.99 -7.84
C ARG A 27 1.30 -9.42 -7.35
N LEU A 28 0.60 -9.78 -6.27
CA LEU A 28 0.61 -11.12 -5.67
C LEU A 28 -0.83 -11.63 -5.49
N PRO A 29 -1.48 -12.18 -6.53
CA PRO A 29 -2.90 -12.53 -6.50
C PRO A 29 -3.33 -13.52 -5.39
N HIS A 30 -2.38 -14.28 -4.83
CA HIS A 30 -2.61 -15.19 -3.70
C HIS A 30 -2.64 -14.49 -2.34
N ARG A 31 -2.17 -13.23 -2.28
CA ARG A 31 -2.11 -12.43 -1.07
C ARG A 31 -3.41 -11.65 -0.90
N LEU A 32 -4.14 -11.98 0.17
CA LEU A 32 -5.40 -11.36 0.52
C LEU A 32 -5.22 -10.39 1.68
N TYR A 33 -5.99 -9.31 1.64
CA TYR A 33 -6.03 -8.32 2.71
C TYR A 33 -7.46 -8.12 3.20
N ALA A 34 -7.67 -8.10 4.52
CA ALA A 34 -8.86 -7.52 5.10
C ALA A 34 -8.69 -6.00 5.19
N LEU A 35 -9.64 -5.26 4.64
CA LEU A 35 -9.69 -3.79 4.64
C LEU A 35 -10.55 -3.29 5.80
N THR A 36 -10.09 -2.26 6.50
CA THR A 36 -10.88 -1.50 7.49
C THR A 36 -10.41 -0.04 7.53
N ALA A 37 -10.96 0.79 8.45
CA ALA A 37 -10.49 2.15 8.68
C ALA A 37 -9.12 2.17 9.37
N GLY A 38 -8.24 3.09 8.96
CA GLY A 38 -6.88 3.15 9.47
C GLY A 38 -6.82 3.60 10.91
N HIS A 39 -7.59 4.62 11.27
CA HIS A 39 -7.67 5.08 12.66
C HIS A 39 -8.25 4.02 13.61
N ALA A 40 -9.10 3.11 13.13
CA ALA A 40 -9.75 2.11 13.97
C ALA A 40 -8.75 1.07 14.52
N VAL A 41 -7.66 0.80 13.79
CA VAL A 41 -6.66 -0.21 14.16
C VAL A 41 -5.25 0.35 14.33
N GLY A 42 -5.01 1.60 13.92
CA GLY A 42 -3.67 2.21 13.90
C GLY A 42 -3.57 3.58 14.54
N ALA A 43 -4.57 3.99 15.34
CA ALA A 43 -4.53 5.25 16.08
C ALA A 43 -3.51 5.27 17.22
N ASP A 44 -3.19 4.12 17.82
CA ASP A 44 -2.17 4.03 18.87
C ASP A 44 -0.79 4.38 18.25
N PRO A 45 -0.04 5.37 18.76
CA PRO A 45 1.29 5.72 18.27
C PRO A 45 2.31 4.58 18.32
N GLY A 46 2.07 3.57 19.17
CA GLY A 46 2.85 2.36 19.26
C GLY A 46 2.48 1.29 18.22
N THR A 47 1.45 1.51 17.39
CA THR A 47 1.02 0.57 16.36
C THR A 47 2.17 0.25 15.41
N THR A 48 2.40 -1.03 15.17
CA THR A 48 3.43 -1.50 14.24
C THR A 48 2.87 -2.43 13.18
N ALA A 49 3.54 -2.50 12.02
CA ALA A 49 3.26 -3.56 11.06
C ALA A 49 3.53 -4.92 11.72
N GLY A 50 2.63 -5.88 11.52
CA GLY A 50 2.62 -7.17 12.18
C GLY A 50 1.75 -7.23 13.44
N ASP A 51 1.22 -6.10 13.93
CA ASP A 51 0.22 -6.10 14.99
C ASP A 51 -0.96 -7.02 14.60
N VAL A 52 -1.39 -7.85 15.54
CA VAL A 52 -2.48 -8.81 15.32
C VAL A 52 -3.80 -8.07 15.36
N ILE A 53 -4.52 -8.10 14.23
CA ILE A 53 -5.85 -7.54 14.09
C ILE A 53 -6.86 -8.68 14.09
N ALA A 54 -7.79 -8.67 15.04
CA ALA A 54 -8.84 -9.66 15.19
C ALA A 54 -10.13 -9.20 14.56
N PHE A 55 -10.83 -10.13 13.91
CA PHE A 55 -12.15 -9.95 13.32
C PHE A 55 -13.14 -10.88 14.01
N ALA A 56 -14.17 -10.32 14.64
CA ALA A 56 -15.12 -11.08 15.44
C ALA A 56 -16.56 -10.91 14.93
N ASP A 57 -17.42 -11.88 15.20
CA ASP A 57 -18.85 -11.76 14.93
C ASP A 57 -19.55 -10.88 15.97
N SER A 58 -20.85 -10.69 15.80
CA SER A 58 -21.69 -9.88 16.69
C SER A 58 -21.79 -10.40 18.13
N SER A 59 -21.43 -11.67 18.37
CA SER A 59 -21.35 -12.25 19.73
C SER A 59 -19.98 -12.03 20.38
N GLY A 60 -19.01 -11.48 19.64
CA GLY A 60 -17.63 -11.33 20.06
C GLY A 60 -16.78 -12.58 19.83
N GLN A 61 -17.31 -13.60 19.13
CA GLN A 61 -16.53 -14.78 18.79
C GLN A 61 -15.57 -14.46 17.63
N LEU A 62 -14.28 -14.76 17.82
CA LEU A 62 -13.26 -14.59 16.79
C LEU A 62 -13.60 -15.43 15.55
N GLN A 63 -13.65 -14.79 14.39
CA GLN A 63 -13.81 -15.44 13.08
C GLN A 63 -12.46 -15.68 12.40
N PHE A 64 -11.62 -14.66 12.33
CA PHE A 64 -10.27 -14.74 11.78
C PHE A 64 -9.40 -13.59 12.31
N ALA A 65 -8.09 -13.69 12.09
CA ALA A 65 -7.15 -12.64 12.44
C ALA A 65 -6.06 -12.52 11.38
N GLY A 66 -5.31 -11.43 11.40
CA GLY A 66 -4.21 -11.22 10.48
C GLY A 66 -3.20 -10.20 10.99
N GLY A 67 -2.09 -10.05 10.27
CA GLY A 67 -1.05 -9.08 10.59
C GLY A 67 -1.29 -7.75 9.87
N LEU A 68 -1.31 -6.63 10.60
CA LEU A 68 -1.40 -5.29 10.02
C LEU A 68 -0.22 -5.05 9.06
N VAL A 69 -0.49 -4.65 7.81
CA VAL A 69 0.55 -4.48 6.78
C VAL A 69 0.89 -3.02 6.56
N ASP A 70 -0.15 -2.23 6.30
CA ASP A 70 -0.04 -0.82 5.95
C ASP A 70 -1.34 -0.12 6.36
N TRP A 71 -1.22 1.14 6.76
CA TRP A 71 -2.35 1.96 7.17
C TRP A 71 -2.03 3.45 7.01
N ALA A 72 -3.09 4.21 6.80
CA ALA A 72 -3.07 5.65 6.87
C ALA A 72 -4.31 6.14 7.63
N PRO A 73 -4.22 7.25 8.38
CA PRO A 73 -2.99 7.98 8.69
C PRO A 73 -2.14 7.25 9.74
N THR A 74 -0.84 7.59 9.82
CA THR A 74 0.06 7.17 10.90
C THR A 74 0.05 8.21 12.03
N PHE A 75 0.01 7.77 13.29
CA PHE A 75 -0.13 8.65 14.46
C PHE A 75 1.17 8.76 15.28
N PRO A 76 1.49 9.93 15.87
CA PRO A 76 0.78 11.21 15.75
C PRO A 76 0.89 11.77 14.32
N PRO A 77 -0.19 12.35 13.77
CA PRO A 77 -0.19 12.80 12.38
C PRO A 77 0.70 14.04 12.28
N ASP A 78 1.82 13.93 11.56
CA ASP A 78 2.49 15.12 11.04
C ASP A 78 1.48 15.85 10.16
N ALA A 79 0.98 17.02 10.61
CA ALA A 79 -0.04 17.86 9.99
C ALA A 79 -0.07 17.83 8.45
N LYS A 80 -0.72 16.82 7.87
CA LYS A 80 -0.78 16.59 6.43
C LYS A 80 -2.18 16.16 6.05
N THR A 81 -2.74 16.88 5.10
CA THR A 81 -3.93 16.48 4.35
C THR A 81 -3.61 15.20 3.58
N GLY A 82 -4.43 14.17 3.72
CA GLY A 82 -4.38 12.92 2.95
C GLY A 82 -5.74 12.64 2.29
N ALA A 83 -5.82 11.63 1.43
CA ALA A 83 -7.10 11.20 0.84
C ALA A 83 -7.62 9.87 1.42
N VAL A 84 -6.83 9.23 2.29
CA VAL A 84 -7.09 7.85 2.75
C VAL A 84 -7.02 7.77 4.26
N ASP A 85 -8.06 7.17 4.82
CA ASP A 85 -8.10 6.64 6.17
C ASP A 85 -8.54 5.18 6.08
N ALA A 86 -7.55 4.30 6.00
CA ALA A 86 -7.76 2.88 5.75
C ALA A 86 -6.54 2.07 6.22
N ALA A 87 -6.77 0.80 6.52
CA ALA A 87 -5.74 -0.18 6.86
C ALA A 87 -5.97 -1.47 6.09
N ILE A 88 -4.87 -2.13 5.72
CA ILE A 88 -4.88 -3.48 5.16
C ILE A 88 -4.19 -4.47 6.11
N VAL A 89 -4.86 -5.59 6.34
CA VAL A 89 -4.42 -6.67 7.23
C VAL A 89 -4.21 -7.93 6.40
N LEU A 90 -3.01 -8.51 6.44
CA LEU A 90 -2.70 -9.75 5.73
C LEU A 90 -3.45 -10.92 6.37
N VAL A 91 -4.28 -11.61 5.59
CA VAL A 91 -5.10 -12.74 6.04
C VAL A 91 -4.86 -13.97 5.16
N ALA A 92 -4.98 -15.16 5.74
CA ALA A 92 -4.90 -16.40 4.97
C ALA A 92 -6.25 -16.72 4.33
N GLN A 93 -6.22 -17.22 3.08
CA GLN A 93 -7.43 -17.64 2.37
C GLN A 93 -8.24 -18.70 3.13
N GLU A 94 -7.57 -19.56 3.90
CA GLU A 94 -8.22 -20.64 4.66
C GLU A 94 -9.07 -20.12 5.81
N ASP A 95 -8.61 -19.06 6.49
CA ASP A 95 -9.31 -18.45 7.63
C ASP A 95 -10.58 -17.72 7.18
N LEU A 96 -10.63 -17.30 5.92
CA LEU A 96 -11.79 -16.63 5.32
C LEU A 96 -12.90 -17.61 4.88
N ARG A 97 -12.75 -18.93 5.10
CA ARG A 97 -13.69 -19.93 4.57
C ARG A 97 -15.14 -19.69 5.00
N ASP A 98 -15.38 -19.45 6.28
CA ASP A 98 -16.73 -19.26 6.79
C ASP A 98 -17.35 -17.93 6.33
N LEU A 99 -16.52 -16.91 6.15
CA LEU A 99 -16.93 -15.64 5.56
C LEU A 99 -17.26 -15.80 4.06
N ALA A 100 -16.46 -16.58 3.33
CA ALA A 100 -16.64 -16.83 1.90
C ALA A 100 -17.95 -17.56 1.58
N MET A 101 -18.45 -18.38 2.52
CA MET A 101 -19.73 -19.08 2.36
C MET A 101 -20.95 -18.14 2.48
N GLN A 102 -20.75 -16.93 2.99
CA GLN A 102 -21.82 -15.93 3.16
C GLN A 102 -21.89 -15.00 1.95
N SER A 103 -22.11 -15.56 0.76
CA SER A 103 -22.08 -14.86 -0.55
C SER A 103 -22.82 -13.51 -0.58
N ALA A 104 -23.99 -13.41 0.04
CA ALA A 104 -24.78 -12.17 0.07
C ALA A 104 -24.08 -10.99 0.78
N LEU A 105 -23.03 -11.26 1.57
CA LEU A 105 -22.23 -10.25 2.24
C LEU A 105 -20.97 -9.85 1.45
N TRP A 106 -20.83 -10.33 0.21
CA TRP A 106 -19.75 -9.94 -0.70
C TRP A 106 -20.25 -9.01 -1.81
N PRO A 107 -19.52 -7.93 -2.13
CA PRO A 107 -19.91 -7.01 -3.18
C PRO A 107 -19.78 -7.66 -4.56
N VAL A 108 -20.66 -7.30 -5.50
CA VAL A 108 -20.56 -7.78 -6.90
C VAL A 108 -19.48 -7.05 -7.70
N GLY A 109 -18.97 -5.94 -7.16
CA GLY A 109 -17.95 -5.11 -7.78
C GLY A 109 -17.69 -3.83 -6.99
N ALA A 110 -16.87 -2.95 -7.55
CA ALA A 110 -16.61 -1.62 -7.02
C ALA A 110 -17.24 -0.55 -7.94
N ALA A 111 -17.70 0.55 -7.37
CA ALA A 111 -18.24 1.68 -8.12
C ALA A 111 -17.85 3.03 -7.49
N ILE A 112 -17.97 4.09 -8.29
CA ILE A 112 -17.83 5.47 -7.80
C ILE A 112 -19.25 5.99 -7.50
N ALA A 113 -19.50 6.34 -6.25
CA ALA A 113 -20.77 6.95 -5.85
C ALA A 113 -20.92 8.36 -6.44
N ARG A 114 -22.15 8.72 -6.80
CA ARG A 114 -22.57 10.03 -7.26
C ARG A 114 -23.59 10.61 -6.29
N SER A 115 -23.65 11.95 -6.20
CA SER A 115 -24.66 12.60 -5.35
C SER A 115 -26.07 12.13 -5.72
N GLY A 116 -26.83 11.69 -4.73
CA GLY A 116 -28.18 11.14 -4.87
C GLY A 116 -28.25 9.62 -4.92
N ASP A 117 -27.13 8.91 -5.14
CA ASP A 117 -27.11 7.45 -5.15
C ASP A 117 -27.59 6.90 -3.79
N ALA A 118 -28.45 5.88 -3.82
CA ALA A 118 -28.87 5.17 -2.62
C ALA A 118 -27.69 4.39 -2.05
N LEU A 119 -27.47 4.50 -0.74
CA LEU A 119 -26.36 3.88 -0.04
C LEU A 119 -26.86 3.02 1.12
N ARG A 120 -26.08 1.99 1.44
CA ARG A 120 -26.25 1.15 2.61
C ARG A 120 -24.92 0.89 3.29
N LEU A 121 -24.81 1.25 4.56
CA LEU A 121 -23.68 0.91 5.43
C LEU A 121 -23.95 -0.42 6.14
N LEU A 122 -23.01 -1.36 6.03
CA LEU A 122 -22.99 -2.59 6.82
C LEU A 122 -22.32 -2.35 8.17
N THR A 123 -23.00 -2.74 9.25
CA THR A 123 -22.59 -2.52 10.64
C THR A 123 -22.34 -3.86 11.35
N SER A 124 -21.59 -3.83 12.46
CA SER A 124 -21.21 -5.04 13.19
C SER A 124 -22.14 -5.43 14.34
N ASP A 125 -22.85 -4.46 14.92
CA ASP A 125 -23.65 -4.62 16.15
C ASP A 125 -25.16 -4.46 15.94
N ARG A 126 -25.58 -3.99 14.75
CA ARG A 126 -26.98 -3.67 14.44
C ARG A 126 -27.31 -3.97 12.98
N GLY A 127 -28.52 -3.57 12.57
CA GLY A 127 -28.94 -3.63 11.16
C GLY A 127 -28.19 -2.62 10.27
N PRO A 128 -28.24 -2.79 8.94
CA PRO A 128 -27.65 -1.82 8.02
C PRO A 128 -28.26 -0.43 8.16
N VAL A 129 -27.47 0.60 7.85
CA VAL A 129 -27.93 2.00 7.83
C VAL A 129 -28.07 2.45 6.39
N ASP A 130 -29.32 2.67 5.95
CA ASP A 130 -29.61 3.19 4.62
C ASP A 130 -29.47 4.73 4.57
N GLY A 131 -29.17 5.25 3.41
CA GLY A 131 -28.94 6.68 3.19
C GLY A 131 -28.74 7.04 1.74
N SER A 132 -28.20 8.23 1.49
CA SER A 132 -27.89 8.68 0.13
C SER A 132 -26.58 9.47 0.04
N ALA A 133 -25.83 9.24 -1.02
CA ALA A 133 -24.59 9.96 -1.32
C ALA A 133 -24.87 11.46 -1.51
N GLN A 134 -23.94 12.30 -1.06
CA GLN A 134 -24.00 13.75 -1.24
C GLN A 134 -22.82 14.23 -2.09
N ASN A 135 -22.32 15.45 -1.89
CA ASN A 135 -21.15 15.94 -2.61
C ASN A 135 -19.85 15.50 -1.94
N SER A 136 -18.78 15.39 -2.71
CA SER A 136 -17.44 15.19 -2.13
C SER A 136 -17.01 16.44 -1.36
N VAL A 137 -16.38 16.23 -0.21
CA VAL A 137 -16.00 17.29 0.74
C VAL A 137 -14.60 17.04 1.29
N ALA A 138 -14.00 18.08 1.87
CA ALA A 138 -12.87 17.92 2.77
C ALA A 138 -13.39 17.83 4.21
N VAL A 139 -12.84 16.91 5.00
CA VAL A 139 -13.23 16.73 6.41
C VAL A 139 -11.99 16.75 7.29
N SER A 140 -12.09 17.40 8.45
CA SER A 140 -11.07 17.30 9.50
C SER A 140 -11.55 16.28 10.54
N VAL A 141 -10.74 15.26 10.77
CA VAL A 141 -11.04 14.13 11.65
C VAL A 141 -10.18 14.23 12.91
N ARG A 142 -10.80 13.93 14.06
CA ARG A 142 -10.11 13.69 15.33
C ARG A 142 -10.56 12.33 15.84
N VAL A 143 -9.59 11.48 16.15
CA VAL A 143 -9.88 10.14 16.71
C VAL A 143 -10.40 10.26 18.14
N GLU A 144 -9.81 11.16 18.93
CA GLU A 144 -10.19 11.40 20.32
C GLU A 144 -10.39 12.90 20.60
N ALA A 145 -11.26 13.22 21.55
CA ALA A 145 -11.53 14.60 21.95
C ALA A 145 -10.25 15.28 22.45
N GLY A 146 -9.89 16.42 21.84
CA GLY A 146 -8.66 17.14 22.15
C GLY A 146 -7.38 16.57 21.52
N GLY A 147 -7.45 15.39 20.88
CA GLY A 147 -6.33 14.78 20.16
C GLY A 147 -5.96 15.48 18.85
N PRO A 148 -4.83 15.10 18.22
CA PRO A 148 -4.39 15.70 16.96
C PRO A 148 -5.39 15.44 15.84
N ALA A 149 -5.58 16.44 14.98
CA ALA A 149 -6.49 16.35 13.84
C ALA A 149 -5.72 16.09 12.55
N TYR A 150 -6.30 15.31 11.64
CA TYR A 150 -5.86 15.18 10.26
C TYR A 150 -7.00 15.56 9.31
N THR A 151 -6.65 15.96 8.09
CA THR A 151 -7.65 16.33 7.09
C THR A 151 -7.69 15.29 5.99
N LEU A 152 -8.89 14.83 5.66
CA LEU A 152 -9.16 13.98 4.52
C LEU A 152 -9.79 14.79 3.39
N SER A 153 -9.25 14.68 2.17
CA SER A 153 -9.82 15.33 0.99
C SER A 153 -9.34 14.66 -0.31
N PRO A 154 -10.25 14.34 -1.25
CA PRO A 154 -11.70 14.35 -1.12
C PRO A 154 -12.21 13.10 -0.37
N VAL A 155 -13.26 13.25 0.42
CA VAL A 155 -14.10 12.14 0.90
C VAL A 155 -15.53 12.35 0.43
N GLN A 156 -16.35 11.30 0.50
CA GLN A 156 -17.74 11.38 0.06
C GLN A 156 -18.65 11.55 1.28
N ALA A 157 -19.31 12.71 1.38
CA ALA A 157 -20.37 12.89 2.38
C ALA A 157 -21.61 12.09 1.99
N TRP A 158 -22.43 11.73 2.97
CA TRP A 158 -23.72 11.11 2.75
C TRP A 158 -24.74 11.48 3.83
N HIS A 159 -26.02 11.35 3.52
CA HIS A 159 -27.11 11.50 4.47
C HIS A 159 -27.48 10.11 5.02
N ALA A 160 -27.51 9.96 6.34
CA ALA A 160 -27.89 8.73 7.02
C ALA A 160 -28.95 9.02 8.09
N PRO A 161 -30.27 8.92 7.78
CA PRO A 161 -31.33 9.21 8.74
C PRO A 161 -31.25 8.38 10.02
N GLY A 162 -30.81 7.12 9.89
CA GLY A 162 -30.62 6.21 11.03
C GLY A 162 -29.42 6.55 11.93
N GLY A 163 -28.58 7.50 11.50
CA GLY A 163 -27.35 7.89 12.18
C GLY A 163 -26.25 6.82 12.10
N THR A 164 -25.00 7.27 12.20
CA THR A 164 -23.84 6.38 12.41
C THR A 164 -23.35 6.53 13.85
N GLN A 165 -22.67 5.52 14.36
CA GLN A 165 -22.11 5.49 15.72
C GLN A 165 -20.64 5.05 15.67
N GLY A 166 -19.91 5.13 16.78
CA GLY A 166 -18.60 4.50 16.81
C GLY A 166 -18.70 2.97 16.80
N GLY A 167 -17.65 2.33 16.31
CA GLY A 167 -17.67 0.95 15.83
C GLY A 167 -18.02 0.80 14.34
N ASP A 168 -18.79 1.75 13.76
CA ASP A 168 -19.13 1.71 12.32
C ASP A 168 -17.92 1.98 11.41
N SER A 169 -16.83 2.56 11.94
CA SER A 169 -15.61 2.92 11.18
C SER A 169 -15.03 1.74 10.42
N GLY A 170 -14.80 1.91 9.12
CA GLY A 170 -14.32 0.85 8.24
C GLY A 170 -15.43 0.01 7.62
N GLY A 171 -16.67 0.11 8.11
CA GLY A 171 -17.81 -0.63 7.59
C GLY A 171 -18.07 -0.38 6.11
N ALA A 172 -18.45 -1.43 5.40
CA ALA A 172 -18.67 -1.40 3.96
C ALA A 172 -19.86 -0.51 3.59
N VAL A 173 -19.69 0.41 2.64
CA VAL A 173 -20.77 1.23 2.08
C VAL A 173 -21.07 0.76 0.66
N TRP A 174 -22.28 0.25 0.45
CA TRP A 174 -22.72 -0.32 -0.82
C TRP A 174 -23.76 0.58 -1.49
N ASN A 175 -23.86 0.52 -2.81
CA ASN A 175 -25.00 1.09 -3.54
C ASN A 175 -26.15 0.06 -3.67
N ASP A 176 -27.24 0.45 -4.33
CA ASP A 176 -28.41 -0.39 -4.60
C ASP A 176 -28.17 -1.55 -5.59
N GLN A 177 -27.00 -1.60 -6.22
CA GLN A 177 -26.55 -2.66 -7.12
C GLN A 177 -25.60 -3.65 -6.44
N ASP A 178 -25.50 -3.63 -5.11
CA ASP A 178 -24.56 -4.41 -4.30
C ASP A 178 -23.07 -4.16 -4.65
N GLN A 179 -22.73 -3.00 -5.19
CA GLN A 179 -21.35 -2.61 -5.45
C GLN A 179 -20.80 -1.84 -4.25
N LEU A 180 -19.57 -2.15 -3.86
CA LEU A 180 -18.84 -1.38 -2.85
C LEU A 180 -18.48 -0.02 -3.42
N VAL A 181 -18.86 1.07 -2.74
CA VAL A 181 -18.48 2.43 -3.12
C VAL A 181 -17.43 3.05 -2.20
N GLY A 182 -17.25 2.49 -1.00
CA GLY A 182 -16.26 2.94 -0.04
C GLY A 182 -16.39 2.26 1.32
N ILE A 183 -15.61 2.75 2.28
CA ILE A 183 -15.70 2.36 3.70
C ILE A 183 -16.03 3.57 4.55
N HIS A 184 -16.91 3.40 5.55
CA HIS A 184 -17.30 4.48 6.44
C HIS A 184 -16.07 5.04 7.20
N GLY A 185 -15.94 6.36 7.22
CA GLY A 185 -14.79 7.03 7.84
C GLY A 185 -15.10 7.71 9.17
N GLY A 186 -16.38 7.92 9.48
CA GLY A 186 -16.84 8.61 10.68
C GLY A 186 -17.77 9.78 10.36
N ILE A 187 -17.84 10.72 11.30
CA ILE A 187 -18.76 11.86 11.27
C ILE A 187 -17.98 13.17 11.27
N ARG A 188 -18.26 14.03 10.30
CA ARG A 188 -17.84 15.44 10.36
C ARG A 188 -18.75 16.16 11.36
N LEU A 189 -18.16 16.62 12.46
CA LEU A 189 -18.83 17.46 13.44
C LEU A 189 -19.18 18.82 12.80
N GLY A 190 -20.42 19.25 12.97
CA GLY A 190 -21.01 20.46 12.38
C GLY A 190 -22.51 20.50 12.67
N ASP A 191 -23.19 21.53 12.18
CA ASP A 191 -24.66 21.63 12.23
C ASP A 191 -25.22 21.70 10.79
N PRO A 192 -25.79 20.62 10.24
CA PRO A 192 -25.91 19.28 10.84
C PRO A 192 -24.60 18.48 10.78
N ALA A 193 -24.44 17.53 11.71
CA ALA A 193 -23.37 16.54 11.65
C ALA A 193 -23.55 15.66 10.40
N GLN A 194 -22.45 15.37 9.72
CA GLN A 194 -22.51 14.75 8.39
C GLN A 194 -21.56 13.54 8.33
N PRO A 195 -22.08 12.32 8.18
CA PRO A 195 -21.23 11.15 8.02
C PRO A 195 -20.56 11.18 6.64
N PHE A 196 -19.40 10.53 6.55
CA PHE A 196 -18.65 10.42 5.31
C PHE A 196 -18.07 9.01 5.14
N PHE A 197 -17.64 8.71 3.92
CA PHE A 197 -16.90 7.50 3.61
C PHE A 197 -15.70 7.82 2.70
N ILE A 198 -14.68 6.97 2.78
CA ILE A 198 -13.51 7.03 1.92
C ILE A 198 -13.83 6.25 0.65
N PRO A 199 -13.77 6.87 -0.55
CA PRO A 199 -14.10 6.19 -1.80
C PRO A 199 -13.22 4.97 -2.07
N ILE A 200 -13.83 3.86 -2.49
CA ILE A 200 -13.12 2.59 -2.68
C ILE A 200 -12.03 2.70 -3.75
N ASP A 201 -12.26 3.47 -4.82
CA ASP A 201 -11.28 3.67 -5.90
C ASP A 201 -10.00 4.34 -5.41
N THR A 202 -10.13 5.21 -4.39
CA THR A 202 -9.01 5.89 -3.76
C THR A 202 -8.18 4.89 -2.94
N ILE A 203 -8.86 4.02 -2.19
CA ILE A 203 -8.23 2.96 -1.38
C ILE A 203 -7.52 1.92 -2.24
N LEU A 204 -8.19 1.42 -3.28
CA LEU A 204 -7.62 0.42 -4.18
C LEU A 204 -6.36 0.95 -4.90
N ARG A 205 -6.37 2.22 -5.30
CA ARG A 205 -5.18 2.88 -5.88
C ARG A 205 -4.07 3.06 -4.84
N TYR A 206 -4.42 3.46 -3.62
CA TYR A 206 -3.46 3.69 -2.54
C TYR A 206 -2.70 2.41 -2.17
N PHE A 207 -3.43 1.31 -1.95
CA PHE A 207 -2.82 0.02 -1.58
C PHE A 207 -2.40 -0.84 -2.77
N ASN A 208 -2.64 -0.39 -4.01
CA ASN A 208 -2.42 -1.17 -5.23
C ASN A 208 -3.06 -2.57 -5.13
N ALA A 209 -4.35 -2.59 -4.83
CA ALA A 209 -5.13 -3.79 -4.62
C ALA A 209 -6.37 -3.83 -5.53
N ASP A 210 -6.89 -5.02 -5.77
CA ASP A 210 -8.19 -5.26 -6.39
C ASP A 210 -9.20 -5.74 -5.35
N LEU A 211 -10.47 -5.43 -5.57
CA LEU A 211 -11.56 -5.95 -4.73
C LEU A 211 -11.79 -7.43 -5.04
N VAL A 212 -11.86 -8.28 -4.01
CA VAL A 212 -12.37 -9.64 -4.16
C VAL A 212 -13.89 -9.57 -4.17
N VAL A 213 -14.50 -10.11 -5.23
CA VAL A 213 -15.94 -10.00 -5.46
C VAL A 213 -16.70 -11.26 -5.02
N ARG A 214 -18.01 -11.14 -5.00
CA ARG A 214 -18.95 -12.23 -4.67
C ARG A 214 -18.61 -13.53 -5.37
N ASP A 215 -18.68 -14.62 -4.60
CA ASP A 215 -18.43 -16.00 -4.99
C ASP A 215 -17.02 -16.34 -5.47
N GLU A 216 -16.14 -15.36 -5.64
CA GLU A 216 -14.79 -15.61 -6.15
C GLU A 216 -13.99 -16.54 -5.22
N LEU A 217 -14.03 -16.25 -3.92
CA LEU A 217 -13.29 -17.00 -2.91
C LEU A 217 -13.91 -18.38 -2.63
N SER A 218 -15.24 -18.46 -2.57
CA SER A 218 -15.95 -19.73 -2.36
C SER A 218 -15.72 -20.70 -3.53
N ASN A 219 -15.73 -20.19 -4.76
CA ASN A 219 -15.40 -20.97 -5.96
C ASN A 219 -13.94 -21.46 -5.94
N ALA A 220 -13.00 -20.59 -5.57
CA ALA A 220 -11.58 -20.97 -5.45
C ALA A 220 -11.37 -22.07 -4.39
N LEU A 221 -12.03 -21.96 -3.23
CA LEU A 221 -11.97 -22.97 -2.17
C LEU A 221 -12.61 -24.31 -2.57
N ALA A 222 -13.71 -24.28 -3.33
CA ALA A 222 -14.35 -25.49 -3.85
C ALA A 222 -13.46 -26.23 -4.88
N ALA A 223 -12.76 -25.48 -5.75
CA ALA A 223 -11.85 -26.07 -6.75
C ALA A 223 -10.67 -26.83 -6.12
N VAL A 224 -10.20 -26.40 -4.94
CA VAL A 224 -9.14 -27.10 -4.20
C VAL A 224 -9.65 -28.43 -3.63
N ARG A 225 -10.91 -28.48 -3.14
CA ARG A 225 -11.51 -29.72 -2.59
C ARG A 225 -11.78 -30.79 -3.65
N GLY A 226 -12.00 -30.40 -4.91
CA GLY A 226 -12.21 -31.32 -6.02
C GLY A 226 -10.95 -32.07 -6.50
N ARG A 227 -9.75 -31.66 -6.04
CA ARG A 227 -8.49 -32.34 -6.38
C ARG A 227 -8.30 -33.56 -5.47
N ARG A 228 -8.64 -34.75 -5.98
CA ARG A 228 -8.25 -36.03 -5.36
C ARG A 228 -6.72 -36.14 -5.40
N PRO A 229 -6.02 -36.60 -4.33
CA PRO A 229 -4.59 -36.82 -4.41
C PRO A 229 -4.35 -37.93 -5.43
N LEU A 230 -3.67 -37.62 -6.54
CA LEU A 230 -3.18 -38.65 -7.45
C LEU A 230 -2.12 -39.45 -6.68
N ALA A 231 -2.47 -40.69 -6.36
CA ALA A 231 -1.50 -41.68 -5.94
C ALA A 231 -0.41 -41.77 -7.00
N SER A 232 0.83 -41.59 -6.56
CA SER A 232 2.04 -41.65 -7.37
C SER A 232 2.16 -43.01 -8.06
N THR A 233 1.79 -43.06 -9.33
CA THR A 233 2.28 -44.07 -10.28
C THR A 233 2.61 -43.33 -11.56
N VAL A 234 3.87 -42.91 -11.66
CA VAL A 234 4.43 -42.33 -12.88
C VAL A 234 4.67 -43.48 -13.84
N GLU A 235 3.73 -43.71 -14.74
CA GLU A 235 4.00 -44.43 -15.98
C GLU A 235 4.20 -43.39 -17.09
N ARG A 236 5.43 -43.32 -17.61
CA ARG A 236 5.84 -42.33 -18.61
C ARG A 236 5.23 -42.66 -19.97
N ALA A 237 4.32 -41.81 -20.43
CA ALA A 237 3.95 -41.73 -21.84
C ALA A 237 5.06 -41.00 -22.66
N PRO A 238 5.18 -41.27 -23.97
CA PRO A 238 6.30 -40.78 -24.78
C PRO A 238 6.26 -39.26 -24.95
N VAL A 239 7.38 -38.63 -24.64
CA VAL A 239 7.60 -37.18 -24.71
C VAL A 239 7.76 -36.77 -26.18
N GLN A 240 6.89 -35.87 -26.65
CA GLN A 240 7.15 -35.17 -27.92
C GLN A 240 8.33 -34.21 -27.76
N PRO A 241 9.21 -34.07 -28.76
CA PRO A 241 10.39 -33.22 -28.64
C PRO A 241 9.98 -31.76 -28.44
N VAL A 242 10.25 -31.26 -27.23
CA VAL A 242 10.14 -29.86 -26.85
C VAL A 242 11.23 -29.09 -27.59
N GLN A 243 10.84 -28.04 -28.32
CA GLN A 243 11.82 -27.13 -28.93
C GLN A 243 12.62 -26.42 -27.83
N PRO A 244 13.93 -26.21 -28.02
CA PRO A 244 14.77 -25.62 -26.99
C PRO A 244 14.33 -24.19 -26.67
N ILE A 245 14.05 -23.93 -25.39
CA ILE A 245 13.89 -22.58 -24.85
C ILE A 245 15.23 -21.88 -25.01
N VAL A 246 15.30 -20.93 -25.93
CA VAL A 246 16.45 -20.05 -26.09
C VAL A 246 16.49 -19.14 -24.85
N ALA A 247 17.56 -19.25 -24.05
CA ALA A 247 17.78 -18.36 -22.91
C ALA A 247 17.84 -16.89 -23.41
N SER A 248 16.83 -16.09 -23.06
CA SER A 248 16.86 -14.65 -23.30
C SER A 248 17.89 -13.99 -22.39
N LYS A 249 18.60 -12.96 -22.89
CA LYS A 249 19.57 -12.19 -22.10
C LYS A 249 18.87 -11.51 -20.90
N PRO A 250 19.53 -11.42 -19.72
CA PRO A 250 18.97 -10.76 -18.55
C PRO A 250 18.73 -9.26 -18.83
N SER A 251 17.57 -8.76 -18.39
CA SER A 251 17.16 -7.37 -18.59
C SER A 251 18.00 -6.42 -17.71
N PRO A 252 18.36 -5.21 -18.19
CA PRO A 252 18.97 -4.17 -17.36
C PRO A 252 18.19 -3.83 -16.08
N PHE A 253 16.86 -4.02 -16.12
CA PHE A 253 15.91 -3.74 -15.06
C PHE A 253 15.23 -5.02 -14.54
N ASP A 254 15.98 -6.12 -14.44
CA ASP A 254 15.49 -7.40 -13.88
C ASP A 254 14.94 -7.24 -12.45
N ASP A 255 13.89 -7.99 -12.12
CA ASP A 255 13.30 -8.03 -10.77
C ASP A 255 14.30 -8.56 -9.73
N ALA A 256 15.26 -9.39 -10.17
CA ALA A 256 16.38 -9.79 -9.34
C ALA A 256 17.22 -8.60 -8.82
N HIS A 257 17.10 -7.41 -9.42
CA HIS A 257 17.79 -6.19 -8.99
C HIS A 257 16.99 -5.35 -7.99
N ALA A 258 15.73 -5.70 -7.69
CA ALA A 258 14.85 -4.89 -6.83
C ALA A 258 15.45 -4.67 -5.45
N GLU A 259 16.02 -5.70 -4.84
CA GLU A 259 16.62 -5.58 -3.51
C GLU A 259 17.91 -4.74 -3.52
N ILE A 260 18.72 -4.83 -4.58
CA ILE A 260 19.94 -4.02 -4.72
C ILE A 260 19.57 -2.54 -4.85
N LEU A 261 18.57 -2.24 -5.68
CA LEU A 261 18.08 -0.88 -5.86
C LEU A 261 17.43 -0.35 -4.58
N ALA A 262 16.65 -1.18 -3.87
CA ALA A 262 16.03 -0.83 -2.60
C ALA A 262 17.09 -0.49 -1.54
N ARG A 263 18.11 -1.34 -1.39
CA ARG A 263 19.23 -1.09 -0.47
C ARG A 263 19.98 0.18 -0.81
N THR A 264 20.15 0.48 -2.11
CA THR A 264 20.76 1.73 -2.58
C THR A 264 19.90 2.95 -2.21
N ILE A 265 18.60 2.92 -2.52
CA ILE A 265 17.67 4.01 -2.18
C ILE A 265 17.63 4.23 -0.66
N TRP A 266 17.59 3.15 0.13
CA TRP A 266 17.62 3.21 1.58
C TRP A 266 18.94 3.80 2.11
N GLY A 267 20.08 3.36 1.56
CA GLY A 267 21.40 3.85 1.95
C GLY A 267 21.55 5.36 1.74
N GLU A 268 21.03 5.86 0.62
CA GLU A 268 21.22 7.25 0.18
C GLU A 268 20.12 8.20 0.65
N ALA A 269 18.89 7.71 0.88
CA ALA A 269 17.73 8.55 1.11
C ALA A 269 16.79 8.05 2.22
N ARG A 270 17.20 7.14 3.11
CA ARG A 270 16.41 6.84 4.31
C ARG A 270 16.18 8.11 5.14
N GLY A 271 14.96 8.32 5.61
CA GLY A 271 14.56 9.55 6.29
C GLY A 271 14.17 10.70 5.35
N GLU A 272 14.30 10.54 4.03
CA GLU A 272 13.69 11.44 3.06
C GLU A 272 12.23 11.04 2.81
N LYS A 273 11.40 12.02 2.42
CA LYS A 273 10.06 11.73 1.91
C LYS A 273 10.17 10.98 0.58
N GLU A 274 9.05 10.37 0.18
CA GLU A 274 8.93 9.59 -1.07
C GLU A 274 9.57 10.28 -2.30
N PRO A 275 9.39 11.60 -2.56
CA PRO A 275 10.01 12.24 -3.72
C PRO A 275 11.55 12.20 -3.70
N GLY A 276 12.18 12.31 -2.53
CA GLY A 276 13.63 12.24 -2.38
C GLY A 276 14.15 10.81 -2.60
N MET A 277 13.44 9.81 -2.08
CA MET A 277 13.76 8.40 -2.31
C MET A 277 13.57 8.00 -3.79
N ARG A 278 12.49 8.48 -4.41
CA ARG A 278 12.22 8.29 -5.84
C ARG A 278 13.27 8.99 -6.69
N ALA A 279 13.75 10.17 -6.32
CA ALA A 279 14.81 10.86 -7.04
C ALA A 279 16.11 10.02 -7.13
N ILE A 280 16.52 9.35 -6.05
CA ILE A 280 17.67 8.42 -6.09
C ILE A 280 17.42 7.24 -7.04
N ALA A 281 16.21 6.70 -7.03
CA ALA A 281 15.83 5.64 -7.97
C ALA A 281 16.03 6.13 -9.43
N PHE A 282 15.53 7.32 -9.76
CA PHE A 282 15.70 7.90 -11.09
C PHE A 282 17.16 8.18 -11.47
N VAL A 283 18.02 8.55 -10.52
CA VAL A 283 19.48 8.63 -10.77
C VAL A 283 20.03 7.28 -11.24
N VAL A 284 19.64 6.17 -10.59
CA VAL A 284 20.05 4.83 -11.02
C VAL A 284 19.53 4.54 -12.43
N ARG A 285 18.25 4.81 -12.71
CA ARG A 285 17.64 4.63 -14.04
C ARG A 285 18.40 5.42 -15.11
N ASN A 286 18.69 6.69 -14.85
CA ASN A 286 19.38 7.59 -15.78
C ASN A 286 20.80 7.09 -16.06
N ARG A 287 21.54 6.62 -15.04
CA ARG A 287 22.87 6.02 -15.20
C ARG A 287 22.82 4.73 -16.03
N VAL A 288 21.84 3.84 -15.80
CA VAL A 288 21.63 2.62 -16.61
C VAL A 288 21.33 2.98 -18.07
N GLN A 289 20.50 3.99 -18.31
CA GLN A 289 20.14 4.44 -19.65
C GLN A 289 21.31 5.09 -20.39
N ARG A 290 22.19 5.82 -19.70
CA ARG A 290 23.42 6.40 -20.28
C ARG A 290 24.43 5.34 -20.71
N ARG A 291 24.39 4.14 -20.13
CA ARG A 291 25.31 3.01 -20.44
C ARG A 291 26.78 3.41 -20.45
N SER A 292 27.18 4.28 -19.52
CA SER A 292 28.56 4.76 -19.38
C SER A 292 29.38 3.81 -18.49
N TYR A 293 30.46 4.32 -17.89
CA TYR A 293 31.36 3.57 -17.03
C TYR A 293 30.69 2.94 -15.79
N TRP A 294 29.56 3.47 -15.30
CA TRP A 294 28.81 2.86 -14.18
C TRP A 294 28.21 1.48 -14.53
N GLY A 295 28.07 1.16 -15.82
CA GLY A 295 27.54 -0.10 -16.29
C GLY A 295 26.19 0.02 -17.00
N SER A 296 25.66 -1.15 -17.37
CA SER A 296 24.52 -1.28 -18.29
C SER A 296 23.26 -1.84 -17.63
N ASP A 297 23.29 -2.08 -16.33
CA ASP A 297 22.19 -2.67 -15.56
C ASP A 297 22.20 -2.13 -14.12
N VAL A 298 21.07 -2.28 -13.43
CA VAL A 298 20.85 -1.72 -12.09
C VAL A 298 21.87 -2.24 -11.09
N ALA A 299 22.19 -3.54 -11.11
CA ALA A 299 23.14 -4.12 -10.17
C ALA A 299 24.54 -3.54 -10.34
N LYS A 300 25.03 -3.38 -11.58
CA LYS A 300 26.33 -2.77 -11.88
C LYS A 300 26.35 -1.30 -11.47
N VAL A 301 25.32 -0.53 -11.80
CA VAL A 301 25.26 0.90 -11.46
C VAL A 301 25.24 1.11 -9.94
N CYS A 302 24.43 0.35 -9.20
CA CYS A 302 24.35 0.45 -7.75
C CYS A 302 25.66 0.05 -7.04
N ARG A 303 26.36 -0.97 -7.55
CA ARG A 303 27.57 -1.50 -6.94
C ARG A 303 28.87 -1.00 -7.59
N TYR A 304 28.78 -0.04 -8.51
CA TYR A 304 29.96 0.55 -9.11
C TYR A 304 30.79 1.25 -8.02
N PRO A 305 32.13 1.05 -7.97
CA PRO A 305 32.96 1.62 -6.93
C PRO A 305 32.73 3.12 -6.76
N SER A 306 32.43 3.54 -5.52
CA SER A 306 32.18 4.95 -5.16
C SER A 306 30.99 5.63 -5.84
N ALA A 307 30.13 4.91 -6.57
CA ALA A 307 28.91 5.50 -7.16
C ALA A 307 27.83 5.81 -6.13
N PHE A 308 27.80 5.02 -5.05
CA PHE A 308 26.91 5.12 -3.90
C PHE A 308 27.70 4.70 -2.67
N SER A 309 27.97 5.63 -1.74
CA SER A 309 28.95 5.39 -0.68
C SER A 309 28.52 4.28 0.28
N CYS A 310 27.21 4.05 0.41
CA CYS A 310 26.64 2.99 1.23
C CYS A 310 27.10 1.56 0.86
N TRP A 311 27.69 1.36 -0.32
CA TRP A 311 28.27 0.08 -0.76
C TRP A 311 29.79 -0.03 -0.56
N ASN A 312 30.46 1.06 -0.17
CA ASN A 312 31.92 1.09 -0.09
C ASN A 312 32.45 0.28 1.12
N PRO A 313 33.55 -0.48 0.95
CA PRO A 313 34.22 -1.12 2.08
C PRO A 313 34.63 -0.08 3.14
N GLY A 314 34.22 -0.30 4.38
CA GLY A 314 34.52 0.60 5.51
C GLY A 314 33.54 1.75 5.73
N ASP A 315 32.51 1.91 4.87
CA ASP A 315 31.41 2.84 5.15
C ASP A 315 30.56 2.30 6.33
N PRO A 316 30.26 3.11 7.37
CA PRO A 316 29.47 2.66 8.51
C PRO A 316 28.04 2.25 8.14
N ASN A 317 27.54 2.66 6.97
CA ASN A 317 26.24 2.25 6.46
C ASN A 317 26.26 0.85 5.85
N LEU A 318 27.41 0.31 5.43
CA LEU A 318 27.46 -0.98 4.74
C LEU A 318 26.92 -2.15 5.60
N PRO A 319 27.29 -2.29 6.89
CA PRO A 319 26.70 -3.33 7.74
C PRO A 319 25.20 -3.14 7.97
N LEU A 320 24.75 -1.89 8.11
CA LEU A 320 23.33 -1.57 8.28
C LEU A 320 22.54 -1.89 7.01
N LEU A 321 23.10 -1.55 5.85
CA LEU A 321 22.57 -1.85 4.53
C LEU A 321 22.53 -3.35 4.25
N GLN A 322 23.40 -4.17 4.85
CA GLN A 322 23.34 -5.63 4.75
C GLN A 322 22.29 -6.25 5.69
N ALA A 323 22.14 -5.68 6.89
CA ALA A 323 21.23 -6.18 7.91
C ALA A 323 19.77 -5.72 7.73
N VAL A 324 19.56 -4.59 7.04
CA VAL A 324 18.21 -4.03 6.88
C VAL A 324 17.31 -5.00 6.13
N GLY A 325 16.07 -5.10 6.58
CA GLY A 325 15.06 -6.02 6.04
C GLY A 325 13.67 -5.41 6.12
N ALA A 326 12.66 -6.20 5.80
CA ALA A 326 11.27 -5.74 5.68
C ALA A 326 10.69 -5.09 6.96
N ASN A 327 11.35 -5.24 8.12
CA ASN A 327 10.93 -4.60 9.37
C ASN A 327 11.29 -3.10 9.42
N ASP A 328 12.20 -2.61 8.58
CA ASP A 328 12.54 -1.19 8.51
C ASP A 328 11.57 -0.46 7.56
N PRO A 329 10.84 0.58 8.03
CA PRO A 329 9.82 1.26 7.23
C PRO A 329 10.43 1.99 6.02
N TRP A 330 11.62 2.58 6.17
CA TRP A 330 12.32 3.22 5.06
C TRP A 330 12.75 2.18 4.02
N PHE A 331 13.15 0.99 4.46
CA PHE A 331 13.53 -0.08 3.54
C PHE A 331 12.32 -0.61 2.77
N ARG A 332 11.16 -0.73 3.42
CA ARG A 332 9.91 -1.04 2.73
C ARG A 332 9.55 0.01 1.67
N SER A 333 9.63 1.30 2.01
CA SER A 333 9.41 2.37 1.02
C SER A 333 10.41 2.29 -0.13
N ALA A 334 11.69 2.07 0.17
CA ALA A 334 12.73 1.90 -0.84
C ALA A 334 12.48 0.70 -1.75
N LEU A 335 12.02 -0.43 -1.19
CA LEU A 335 11.69 -1.64 -1.93
C LEU A 335 10.45 -1.45 -2.82
N THR A 336 9.43 -0.74 -2.34
CA THR A 336 8.26 -0.38 -3.14
C THR A 336 8.65 0.48 -4.33
N ILE A 337 9.47 1.53 -4.10
CA ILE A 337 9.96 2.42 -5.16
C ILE A 337 10.82 1.64 -6.17
N ALA A 338 11.76 0.82 -5.68
CA ALA A 338 12.63 0.00 -6.51
C ALA A 338 11.83 -0.93 -7.43
N THR A 339 10.90 -1.69 -6.84
CA THR A 339 10.06 -2.66 -7.57
C THR A 339 9.19 -1.95 -8.61
N GLN A 340 8.57 -0.82 -8.24
CA GLN A 340 7.75 -0.05 -9.18
C GLN A 340 8.60 0.48 -10.35
N MET A 341 9.77 1.04 -10.08
CA MET A 341 10.61 1.60 -11.15
C MET A 341 11.14 0.53 -12.11
N LEU A 342 11.48 -0.67 -11.61
CA LEU A 342 11.87 -1.80 -12.46
C LEU A 342 10.71 -2.30 -13.30
N ALA A 343 9.51 -2.37 -12.74
CA ALA A 343 8.30 -2.73 -13.48
C ALA A 343 7.98 -1.71 -14.58
N ASP A 344 8.00 -0.42 -14.25
CA ASP A 344 7.75 0.67 -15.20
C ASP A 344 8.78 0.65 -16.34
N ALA A 345 10.06 0.47 -16.01
CA ALA A 345 11.14 0.41 -17.00
C ALA A 345 11.00 -0.78 -17.96
N ARG A 346 10.57 -1.96 -17.47
CA ARG A 346 10.32 -3.15 -18.30
C ARG A 346 9.07 -3.00 -19.17
N ALA A 347 8.02 -2.39 -18.62
CA ALA A 347 6.78 -2.11 -19.34
C ALA A 347 6.91 -0.96 -20.35
N GLY A 348 8.06 -0.28 -20.42
CA GLY A 348 8.26 0.89 -21.27
C GLY A 348 7.44 2.10 -20.81
N VAL A 349 6.98 2.11 -19.57
CA VAL A 349 6.20 3.21 -18.99
C VAL A 349 7.13 4.39 -18.75
N SER A 350 6.82 5.51 -19.39
CA SER A 350 7.56 6.76 -19.18
C SER A 350 7.04 7.47 -17.93
N ALA A 351 7.51 7.04 -16.76
CA ALA A 351 7.33 7.81 -15.53
C ALA A 351 8.11 9.13 -15.62
N GLN A 352 7.48 10.24 -15.20
CA GLN A 352 8.09 11.56 -15.16
C GLN A 352 9.31 11.54 -14.24
N ASP A 353 10.48 11.89 -14.78
CA ASP A 353 11.73 11.98 -14.01
C ASP A 353 11.75 13.29 -13.21
N PRO A 354 11.63 13.24 -11.86
CA PRO A 354 11.64 14.45 -11.05
C PRO A 354 13.01 15.14 -11.04
N THR A 355 14.08 14.44 -11.44
CA THR A 355 15.46 14.95 -11.43
C THR A 355 15.86 15.64 -12.72
N ASN A 356 15.01 15.67 -13.75
CA ASN A 356 15.32 16.22 -15.08
C ASN A 356 16.59 15.61 -15.70
N GLY A 357 16.73 14.28 -15.66
CA GLY A 357 17.89 13.56 -16.21
C GLY A 357 19.11 13.55 -15.30
N GLY A 358 18.93 13.82 -14.00
CA GLY A 358 19.98 13.88 -13.01
C GLY A 358 20.76 12.57 -12.92
N THR A 359 22.09 12.68 -12.86
CA THR A 359 23.00 11.53 -12.68
C THR A 359 24.03 11.74 -11.57
N HIS A 360 24.15 12.97 -11.11
CA HIS A 360 25.00 13.36 -10.00
C HIS A 360 24.17 14.14 -8.99
N TYR A 361 24.49 13.99 -7.72
CA TYR A 361 23.84 14.73 -6.65
C TYR A 361 24.76 14.86 -5.46
N HIS A 362 24.46 15.82 -4.59
CA HIS A 362 25.09 15.95 -3.28
C HIS A 362 24.04 16.35 -2.23
N ALA A 363 24.34 16.12 -0.96
CA ALA A 363 23.50 16.57 0.14
C ALA A 363 23.59 18.10 0.28
N SER A 364 22.45 18.80 0.33
CA SER A 364 22.38 20.26 0.41
C SER A 364 23.02 20.86 1.66
N SER A 365 23.31 20.02 2.67
CA SER A 365 24.03 20.40 3.88
C SER A 365 25.56 20.47 3.71
N LEU A 366 26.12 20.02 2.59
CA LEU A 366 27.57 20.07 2.35
C LEU A 366 27.99 21.50 2.00
N VAL A 367 28.73 22.14 2.90
CA VAL A 367 29.29 23.47 2.73
C VAL A 367 30.80 23.42 3.00
N PRO A 368 31.65 23.75 2.00
CA PRO A 368 31.31 24.14 0.64
C PRO A 368 30.78 22.96 -0.21
N PRO A 369 30.02 23.22 -1.29
CA PRO A 369 29.63 22.18 -2.24
C PRO A 369 30.86 21.44 -2.81
N PRO A 370 30.71 20.17 -3.23
CA PRO A 370 31.81 19.43 -3.81
C PRO A 370 32.42 20.13 -5.04
N TRP A 371 33.73 20.05 -5.20
CA TRP A 371 34.46 20.74 -6.29
C TRP A 371 33.95 20.37 -7.70
N TRP A 372 33.46 19.14 -7.89
CA TRP A 372 32.93 18.69 -9.18
C TRP A 372 31.61 19.37 -9.57
N THR A 373 31.00 20.14 -8.66
CA THR A 373 29.80 20.96 -8.97
C THR A 373 30.15 22.30 -9.62
N GLU A 374 31.42 22.70 -9.62
CA GLU A 374 31.86 23.99 -10.16
C GLU A 374 31.60 24.07 -11.67
N GLY A 375 30.90 25.14 -12.11
CA GLY A 375 30.55 25.36 -13.51
C GLY A 375 29.35 24.57 -14.03
N HIS A 376 28.67 23.79 -13.18
CA HIS A 376 27.52 22.97 -13.54
C HIS A 376 26.19 23.53 -13.00
N ALA A 377 25.14 23.46 -13.81
CA ALA A 377 23.82 23.98 -13.43
C ALA A 377 23.01 22.95 -12.61
N ILE A 378 22.35 23.42 -11.54
CA ILE A 378 21.42 22.58 -10.77
C ILE A 378 20.21 22.25 -11.66
N CYS A 379 19.93 20.98 -11.87
CA CYS A 379 18.78 20.53 -12.66
C CYS A 379 17.53 20.21 -11.83
N ALA A 380 17.70 19.91 -10.53
CA ALA A 380 16.62 19.76 -9.57
C ALA A 380 17.11 19.92 -8.12
N HIS A 381 16.22 20.31 -7.22
CA HIS A 381 16.43 20.28 -5.77
C HIS A 381 15.25 19.55 -5.13
N ILE A 382 15.49 18.37 -4.55
CA ILE A 382 14.43 17.49 -4.04
C ILE A 382 14.85 16.98 -2.67
N GLY A 383 14.07 17.34 -1.65
CA GLY A 383 14.39 17.01 -0.28
C GLY A 383 15.75 17.58 0.13
N LYS A 384 16.64 16.74 0.65
CA LYS A 384 18.00 17.13 1.06
C LYS A 384 19.03 17.00 -0.07
N HIS A 385 18.62 16.78 -1.32
CA HIS A 385 19.53 16.52 -2.42
C HIS A 385 19.47 17.56 -3.53
N VAL A 386 20.63 18.00 -3.99
CA VAL A 386 20.81 18.89 -5.15
C VAL A 386 21.34 18.06 -6.31
N PHE A 387 20.65 18.08 -7.46
CA PHE A 387 20.92 17.20 -8.61
C PHE A 387 21.51 17.96 -9.81
N TYR A 388 22.33 17.24 -10.58
CA TYR A 388 23.01 17.72 -11.79
C TYR A 388 22.92 16.69 -12.91
N ASN A 389 22.79 17.16 -14.15
CA ASN A 389 22.64 16.32 -15.33
C ASN A 389 23.75 16.52 -16.39
N ASP A 390 24.65 17.48 -16.21
CA ASP A 390 25.68 17.89 -17.16
C ASP A 390 27.13 17.60 -16.69
N VAL A 391 27.29 17.07 -15.48
CA VAL A 391 28.56 16.55 -14.95
C VAL A 391 28.96 15.28 -15.73
N LYS A 392 30.22 15.20 -16.16
CA LYS A 392 30.76 14.16 -17.07
C LYS A 392 31.41 12.99 -16.37
#